data_AF-A0A8C6YNL5-F1
#
_entry.id   AF-A0A8C6YNL5-F1
#
_cell.length_a   1.000
_cell.length_b   1.000
_cell.length_c   1.000
_cell.angle_alpha   90.00
_cell.angle_beta   90.00
_cell.angle_gamma   90.00
#
_symmetry.space_group_name_H-M   'P 1'
#
loop_
_entity.id
_entity.type
_entity.pdbx_description
1 polymer ?
#
loop_
_entity_poly.entity_id
_entity_poly.type
_entity_poly.pdbx_seq_one_letter_code
_entity_poly.pdbx_strand_id
1 'polypeptide(L)'
;MSPLEPPTPPSVPNVPSAPTPNSTTHSAPLGAPGDTGTRGHVPSPRGHPGLLIVPIPPGVTWGGSRGAARMEFREFRERPRAPAGLTLPAATSRGRGALQEMDQLALLKTLCKRRATVRAVRDIVPALREAIAAAQSGTPGPVFVELPLDVLYPFHVVQKELGQAGGSGGLRRRLVDWYLRNYLHNLFAGAWEPRDMTPLPVRVPLATAEQVQEVAELVSRAAKPLVLLGSQATLPPTPVEELRAALEALGLPCFLGGMARGLLGPASALHVRQNRRDALRAADLVILAGAVCDFRLAYGRALSRRSAVVAVNRERAQLRRNADVFWTPRLAIRGDAASFLVQLARSLRGYSCPREWLAALQEGDRRKDAANR
;
A
#
# COMPACT_ATOMS: atom_id res chain seq x y z
N MET A 1 -6.35 48.74 -33.18
CA MET A 1 -6.38 47.38 -32.60
C MET A 1 -6.80 47.50 -31.15
N SER A 2 -8.06 47.22 -30.85
CA SER A 2 -8.64 47.34 -29.51
C SER A 2 -8.22 46.15 -28.62
N PRO A 3 -8.09 46.32 -27.29
CA PRO A 3 -7.72 45.22 -26.39
C PRO A 3 -8.89 44.25 -26.20
N LEU A 4 -8.61 42.94 -26.26
CA LEU A 4 -9.57 41.86 -25.97
C LEU A 4 -9.86 41.79 -24.46
N GLU A 5 -11.14 41.87 -24.08
CA GLU A 5 -11.63 41.64 -22.72
C GLU A 5 -11.48 40.16 -22.29
N PRO A 6 -11.27 39.89 -20.98
CA PRO A 6 -11.23 38.53 -20.46
C PRO A 6 -12.64 37.90 -20.37
N PRO A 7 -12.79 36.59 -20.57
CA PRO A 7 -14.09 35.92 -20.50
C PRO A 7 -14.62 35.84 -19.06
N THR A 8 -15.87 36.22 -18.88
CA THR A 8 -16.66 36.08 -17.64
C THR A 8 -16.99 34.61 -17.36
N PRO A 9 -16.91 34.15 -16.09
CA PRO A 9 -17.32 32.79 -15.75
C PRO A 9 -18.85 32.63 -15.84
N PRO A 10 -19.37 31.46 -16.28
CA PRO A 10 -20.81 31.22 -16.31
C PRO A 10 -21.38 31.04 -14.91
N SER A 11 -22.58 31.57 -14.71
CA SER A 11 -23.38 31.48 -13.49
C SER A 11 -23.67 30.02 -13.10
N VAL A 12 -23.39 29.66 -11.85
CA VAL A 12 -23.70 28.33 -11.30
C VAL A 12 -25.22 28.21 -11.13
N PRO A 13 -25.89 27.16 -11.65
CA PRO A 13 -27.30 26.93 -11.39
C PRO A 13 -27.53 26.50 -9.94
N ASN A 14 -28.58 27.07 -9.34
CA ASN A 14 -28.99 26.87 -7.96
C ASN A 14 -29.43 25.40 -7.72
N VAL A 15 -28.72 24.67 -6.87
CA VAL A 15 -29.07 23.28 -6.48
C VAL A 15 -29.91 23.33 -5.20
N PRO A 16 -31.08 22.69 -5.13
CA PRO A 16 -31.93 22.72 -3.94
C PRO A 16 -31.30 21.94 -2.77
N SER A 17 -31.33 22.56 -1.58
CA SER A 17 -30.83 22.04 -0.32
C SER A 17 -31.56 20.76 0.12
N ALA A 18 -30.82 19.68 0.37
CA ALA A 18 -31.34 18.47 1.01
C ALA A 18 -31.46 18.66 2.54
N PRO A 19 -32.44 18.00 3.21
CA PRO A 19 -32.79 18.30 4.60
C PRO A 19 -31.79 17.74 5.62
N THR A 20 -31.55 18.52 6.67
CA THR A 20 -30.76 18.16 7.85
C THR A 20 -31.49 17.16 8.76
N PRO A 21 -30.86 16.09 9.26
CA PRO A 21 -31.39 15.33 10.38
C PRO A 21 -30.94 15.92 11.72
N ASN A 22 -31.90 15.98 12.64
CA ASN A 22 -31.87 16.59 13.96
C ASN A 22 -30.71 16.16 14.88
N SER A 23 -30.26 17.13 15.67
CA SER A 23 -29.44 16.99 16.86
C SER A 23 -30.22 16.40 18.03
N THR A 24 -29.69 15.36 18.67
CA THR A 24 -29.99 15.04 20.07
C THR A 24 -28.69 14.90 20.85
N THR A 25 -28.54 15.81 21.80
CA THR A 25 -27.45 15.97 22.77
C THR A 25 -27.39 14.83 23.79
N HIS A 26 -26.18 14.36 24.09
CA HIS A 26 -25.79 13.96 25.44
C HIS A 26 -24.40 14.53 25.77
N SER A 27 -24.41 15.43 26.75
CA SER A 27 -23.29 16.04 27.49
C SER A 27 -22.61 15.00 28.40
N ALA A 28 -21.28 14.96 28.57
CA ALA A 28 -20.45 15.78 29.48
C ALA A 28 -18.98 15.26 29.45
N PRO A 29 -18.00 15.83 30.20
CA PRO A 29 -17.58 17.22 30.37
C PRO A 29 -16.09 17.47 30.00
N LEU A 30 -15.68 18.74 30.05
CA LEU A 30 -14.33 19.26 29.79
C LEU A 30 -13.26 18.81 30.81
N GLY A 31 -12.06 18.55 30.29
CA GLY A 31 -10.77 18.69 30.98
C GLY A 31 -9.69 19.06 29.95
N ALA A 32 -9.08 20.24 30.09
CA ALA A 32 -8.01 20.78 29.23
C ALA A 32 -6.61 20.46 29.83
N PRO A 33 -5.46 20.90 29.26
CA PRO A 33 -5.16 21.46 27.93
C PRO A 33 -3.94 20.81 27.22
N GLY A 34 -3.77 21.07 25.91
CA GLY A 34 -2.46 21.04 25.25
C GLY A 34 -2.31 20.02 24.11
N ASP A 35 -2.96 20.25 22.97
CA ASP A 35 -2.58 19.60 21.71
C ASP A 35 -2.65 20.62 20.57
N THR A 36 -1.52 21.27 20.30
CA THR A 36 -1.33 22.18 19.18
C THR A 36 -1.15 21.38 17.89
N GLY A 37 -2.23 21.33 17.09
CA GLY A 37 -2.12 21.52 15.65
C GLY A 37 -1.59 20.37 14.79
N THR A 38 -2.14 19.16 14.89
CA THR A 38 -2.14 18.21 13.75
C THR A 38 -3.50 17.53 13.63
N ARG A 39 -4.45 18.13 12.89
CA ARG A 39 -5.72 17.46 12.56
C ARG A 39 -5.81 17.23 11.05
N GLY A 40 -5.97 15.95 10.69
CA GLY A 40 -6.20 15.52 9.32
C GLY A 40 -5.92 14.03 9.09
N HIS A 41 -6.08 13.16 10.09
CA HIS A 41 -6.12 11.72 9.86
C HIS A 41 -7.58 11.27 9.84
N VAL A 42 -8.12 10.98 8.65
CA VAL A 42 -9.42 10.30 8.51
C VAL A 42 -9.12 8.81 8.30
N PRO A 43 -9.22 7.95 9.32
CA PRO A 43 -9.03 6.52 9.14
C PRO A 43 -10.24 5.92 8.40
N SER A 44 -10.02 5.36 7.21
CA SER A 44 -11.02 4.58 6.49
C SER A 44 -10.92 3.08 6.86
N PRO A 45 -12.03 2.40 7.18
CA PRO A 45 -12.05 0.98 7.57
C PRO A 45 -12.02 -0.03 6.41
N ARG A 46 -12.15 0.41 5.15
CA ARG A 46 -12.20 -0.46 3.95
C ARG A 46 -10.88 -0.39 3.19
N GLY A 47 -10.54 -1.36 2.35
CA GLY A 47 -9.26 -1.52 1.62
C GLY A 47 -8.85 -0.41 0.63
N HIS A 48 -9.20 0.84 0.92
CA HIS A 48 -8.80 2.05 0.22
C HIS A 48 -7.44 2.55 0.73
N PRO A 49 -6.68 3.28 -0.10
CA PRO A 49 -5.45 3.93 0.34
C PRO A 49 -5.77 4.96 1.44
N GLY A 50 -4.92 5.06 2.45
CA GLY A 50 -4.99 6.16 3.40
C GLY A 50 -4.40 7.41 2.75
N LEU A 51 -5.04 8.56 2.90
CA LEU A 51 -4.49 9.85 2.47
C LEU A 51 -3.89 10.57 3.69
N LEU A 52 -2.66 11.06 3.55
CA LEU A 52 -1.97 11.88 4.52
C LEU A 52 -1.49 13.18 3.85
N ILE A 53 -2.10 14.30 4.21
CA ILE A 53 -1.70 15.61 3.69
C ILE A 53 -0.71 16.24 4.68
N VAL A 54 0.45 16.68 4.20
CA VAL A 54 1.54 17.21 5.03
C VAL A 54 2.01 18.57 4.49
N PRO A 55 1.74 19.68 5.18
CA PRO A 55 2.25 20.98 4.76
C PRO A 55 3.76 21.09 5.05
N ILE A 56 4.55 21.40 4.00
CA ILE A 56 5.93 21.99 3.96
C ILE A 56 7.01 21.29 4.84
N PRO A 57 8.33 21.28 4.51
CA PRO A 57 9.19 20.21 4.98
C PRO A 57 9.49 20.03 6.48
N PRO A 58 9.32 20.97 7.44
CA PRO A 58 9.34 20.56 8.85
C PRO A 58 8.24 19.52 9.14
N GLY A 59 7.09 19.57 8.46
CA GLY A 59 6.07 18.54 8.49
C GLY A 59 6.47 17.25 7.77
N VAL A 60 7.28 17.33 6.71
CA VAL A 60 7.80 16.15 6.00
C VAL A 60 8.94 15.48 6.77
N THR A 61 9.77 16.23 7.50
CA THR A 61 10.77 15.64 8.39
C THR A 61 10.18 15.23 9.72
N TRP A 62 9.16 15.88 10.29
CA TRP A 62 8.51 15.40 11.53
C TRP A 62 7.46 14.32 11.26
N GLY A 63 6.54 14.60 10.35
CA GLY A 63 5.54 13.65 9.84
C GLY A 63 6.17 12.54 9.00
N GLY A 64 7.35 12.74 8.42
CA GLY A 64 8.14 11.69 7.78
C GLY A 64 9.30 11.13 8.63
N SER A 65 9.76 11.70 9.74
CA SER A 65 10.66 10.95 10.66
C SER A 65 9.86 10.11 11.64
N ARG A 66 8.75 10.60 12.20
CA ARG A 66 7.83 9.75 12.98
C ARG A 66 6.93 8.92 12.09
N GLY A 67 6.49 9.45 10.95
CA GLY A 67 5.71 8.68 9.98
C GLY A 67 6.58 7.78 9.12
N ALA A 68 7.84 8.10 8.79
CA ALA A 68 8.75 7.15 8.15
C ALA A 68 9.52 6.25 9.11
N ALA A 69 9.81 6.59 10.36
CA ALA A 69 10.15 5.54 11.34
C ALA A 69 8.94 4.59 11.51
N ARG A 70 7.71 5.11 11.45
CA ARG A 70 6.47 4.30 11.45
C ARG A 70 6.11 3.73 10.08
N MET A 71 6.73 4.15 8.96
CA MET A 71 6.59 3.61 7.60
C MET A 71 7.64 2.56 7.32
N GLU A 72 8.87 2.75 7.75
CA GLU A 72 9.97 1.79 7.74
C GLU A 72 9.58 0.61 8.64
N PHE A 73 9.06 0.86 9.85
CA PHE A 73 8.43 -0.21 10.66
C PHE A 73 7.09 -0.76 10.09
N ARG A 74 6.41 -0.05 9.17
CA ARG A 74 5.17 -0.52 8.48
C ARG A 74 5.46 -1.29 7.19
N GLU A 75 6.56 -1.00 6.52
CA GLU A 75 7.06 -1.68 5.33
C GLU A 75 7.60 -3.05 5.74
N PHE A 76 8.24 -3.12 6.91
CA PHE A 76 8.50 -4.38 7.62
C PHE A 76 7.24 -5.12 8.09
N ARG A 77 6.10 -4.43 8.16
CA ARG A 77 4.83 -4.94 8.68
C ARG A 77 3.73 -4.75 7.64
N GLU A 78 3.89 -5.38 6.48
CA GLU A 78 2.91 -5.64 5.41
C GLU A 78 1.43 -5.46 5.86
N ARG A 79 0.99 -4.21 6.01
CA ARG A 79 -0.36 -3.84 6.41
C ARG A 79 -1.02 -3.20 5.19
N PRO A 80 -2.30 -3.47 4.91
CA PRO A 80 -3.01 -2.99 3.72
C PRO A 80 -3.28 -1.47 3.69
N ARG A 81 -2.47 -0.64 4.35
CA ARG A 81 -2.71 0.80 4.49
C ARG A 81 -1.50 1.60 4.04
N ALA A 82 -1.46 1.92 2.75
CA ALA A 82 -0.52 2.88 2.17
C ALA A 82 -0.97 4.30 2.54
N PRO A 83 -0.17 5.12 3.24
CA PRO A 83 -0.40 6.55 3.30
C PRO A 83 0.15 7.20 2.02
N ALA A 84 -0.67 7.99 1.33
CA ALA A 84 -0.23 8.90 0.28
C ALA A 84 0.14 10.24 0.92
N GLY A 85 1.38 10.68 0.77
CA GLY A 85 1.85 11.98 1.26
C GLY A 85 1.66 13.09 0.22
N LEU A 86 1.08 14.23 0.62
CA LEU A 86 0.96 15.44 -0.21
C LEU A 86 1.78 16.59 0.37
N THR A 87 2.63 17.26 -0.42
CA THR A 87 3.41 18.44 0.05
C THR A 87 3.47 19.56 -0.99
N LEU A 88 3.65 20.79 -0.49
CA LEU A 88 3.44 22.07 -1.19
C LEU A 88 4.70 22.97 -1.30
N PRO A 89 5.63 22.74 -2.23
CA PRO A 89 6.69 23.70 -2.53
C PRO A 89 6.39 24.51 -3.80
N ALA A 90 6.52 25.84 -3.78
CA ALA A 90 6.38 26.65 -4.98
C ALA A 90 7.44 26.28 -6.04
N ALA A 91 7.03 25.96 -7.28
CA ALA A 91 7.96 25.50 -8.31
C ALA A 91 8.98 26.57 -8.73
N THR A 92 8.60 27.85 -8.65
CA THR A 92 9.43 29.02 -9.01
C THR A 92 10.60 29.30 -8.04
N SER A 93 10.57 28.69 -6.85
CA SER A 93 11.53 28.97 -5.77
C SER A 93 12.59 27.89 -5.57
N ARG A 94 12.59 26.84 -6.41
CA ARG A 94 13.62 25.79 -6.41
C ARG A 94 14.99 26.34 -6.83
N GLY A 95 16.03 25.97 -6.10
CA GLY A 95 17.42 26.40 -6.23
C GLY A 95 17.70 27.83 -5.76
N ARG A 96 16.77 28.48 -5.05
CA ARG A 96 16.85 29.91 -4.71
C ARG A 96 16.97 30.21 -3.21
N GLY A 97 17.08 29.18 -2.37
CA GLY A 97 17.19 29.34 -0.93
C GLY A 97 15.85 29.72 -0.29
N ALA A 98 14.75 29.18 -0.81
CA ALA A 98 13.42 29.48 -0.29
C ALA A 98 13.28 29.02 1.17
N LEU A 99 12.38 29.67 1.92
CA LEU A 99 12.07 29.26 3.29
C LEU A 99 11.67 27.77 3.29
N GLN A 100 12.47 26.95 3.99
CA GLN A 100 12.26 25.50 4.10
C GLN A 100 12.41 24.76 2.75
N GLU A 101 13.36 25.17 1.91
CA GLU A 101 13.68 24.42 0.69
C GLU A 101 14.39 23.09 1.01
N MET A 102 13.88 21.97 0.49
CA MET A 102 14.48 20.65 0.63
C MET A 102 14.09 19.77 -0.56
N ASP A 103 15.03 18.98 -1.09
CA ASP A 103 14.71 17.98 -2.10
C ASP A 103 14.01 16.77 -1.46
N GLN A 104 12.70 16.89 -1.31
CA GLN A 104 11.85 15.86 -0.72
C GLN A 104 11.80 14.60 -1.59
N LEU A 105 11.95 14.72 -2.91
CA LEU A 105 11.95 13.58 -3.80
C LEU A 105 13.20 12.73 -3.57
N ALA A 106 14.37 13.35 -3.41
CA ALA A 106 15.61 12.65 -3.11
C ALA A 106 15.50 11.89 -1.78
N LEU A 107 14.95 12.53 -0.73
CA LEU A 107 14.76 11.88 0.58
C LEU A 107 13.79 10.71 0.53
N LEU A 108 12.69 10.84 -0.21
CA LEU A 108 11.67 9.81 -0.31
C LEU A 108 11.99 8.74 -1.37
N LYS A 109 13.18 8.81 -1.99
CA LYS A 109 13.56 7.92 -3.10
C LYS A 109 13.52 6.45 -2.77
N THR A 110 13.98 6.11 -1.57
CA THR A 110 14.07 4.74 -1.07
C THR A 110 12.82 4.32 -0.30
N LEU A 111 12.00 5.28 0.14
CA LEU A 111 10.86 5.04 1.03
C LEU A 111 9.52 4.92 0.29
N CYS A 112 9.43 5.43 -0.94
CA CYS A 112 8.20 5.45 -1.72
C CYS A 112 8.35 4.63 -3.01
N LYS A 113 7.35 3.78 -3.26
CA LYS A 113 7.27 2.97 -4.49
C LYS A 113 7.18 3.86 -5.74
N ARG A 114 6.48 4.98 -5.63
CA ARG A 114 6.35 5.98 -6.69
C ARG A 114 6.36 7.38 -6.10
N ARG A 115 6.97 8.31 -6.83
CA ARG A 115 6.97 9.74 -6.54
C ARG A 115 6.58 10.50 -7.81
N ALA A 116 5.83 11.58 -7.67
CA ALA A 116 5.47 12.46 -8.77
C ALA A 116 5.40 13.90 -8.28
N THR A 117 5.72 14.85 -9.16
CA THR A 117 5.53 16.28 -8.93
C THR A 117 4.63 16.83 -10.03
N VAL A 118 3.53 17.46 -9.64
CA VAL A 118 2.60 18.08 -10.57
C VAL A 118 3.15 19.42 -11.03
N ARG A 119 3.09 19.69 -12.33
CA ARG A 119 3.66 20.92 -12.92
C ARG A 119 2.60 21.88 -13.45
N ALA A 120 1.40 21.37 -13.75
CA ALA A 120 0.27 22.16 -14.22
C ALA A 120 -1.02 21.65 -13.55
N VAL A 121 -2.03 22.53 -13.44
CA VAL A 121 -3.31 22.19 -12.81
C VAL A 121 -3.99 21.00 -13.49
N ARG A 122 -3.88 20.93 -14.82
CA ARG A 122 -4.40 19.81 -15.62
C ARG A 122 -3.82 18.45 -15.23
N ASP A 123 -2.61 18.40 -14.68
CA ASP A 123 -1.90 17.16 -14.36
C ASP A 123 -2.24 16.63 -12.96
N ILE A 124 -2.97 17.38 -12.13
CA ILE A 124 -3.36 16.96 -10.77
C ILE A 124 -4.14 15.64 -10.82
N VAL A 125 -5.21 15.60 -11.63
CA VAL A 125 -6.10 14.43 -11.70
C VAL A 125 -5.36 13.19 -12.22
N PRO A 126 -4.65 13.22 -13.36
CA PRO A 126 -3.84 12.09 -13.81
C PRO A 126 -2.81 11.63 -12.78
N ALA A 127 -2.07 12.56 -12.17
CA ALA A 127 -1.03 12.23 -11.20
C ALA A 127 -1.59 11.51 -9.96
N LEU A 128 -2.73 11.97 -9.43
CA LEU A 128 -3.38 11.33 -8.29
C LEU A 128 -3.95 9.96 -8.65
N ARG A 129 -4.60 9.83 -9.82
CA ARG A 129 -5.14 8.55 -10.31
C ARG A 129 -4.02 7.51 -10.44
N GLU A 130 -2.91 7.90 -11.05
CA GLU A 130 -1.74 7.04 -11.21
C GLU A 130 -1.06 6.69 -9.89
N ALA A 131 -0.99 7.64 -8.95
CA ALA A 131 -0.45 7.40 -7.62
C ALA A 131 -1.30 6.39 -6.84
N ILE A 132 -2.62 6.53 -6.84
CA ILE A 132 -3.55 5.61 -6.19
C ILE A 132 -3.42 4.21 -6.78
N ALA A 133 -3.45 4.08 -8.12
CA ALA A 133 -3.29 2.79 -8.77
C ALA A 133 -1.92 2.15 -8.49
N ALA A 134 -0.84 2.95 -8.47
CA ALA A 134 0.49 2.46 -8.12
C ALA A 134 0.58 2.00 -6.65
N ALA A 135 -0.07 2.71 -5.73
CA ALA A 135 -0.11 2.36 -4.31
C ALA A 135 -0.83 1.03 -4.05
N GLN A 136 -1.84 0.68 -4.86
CA GLN A 136 -2.64 -0.52 -4.70
C GLN A 136 -2.15 -1.72 -5.53
N SER A 137 -1.47 -1.48 -6.67
CA SER A 137 -1.05 -2.54 -7.60
C SER A 137 0.10 -3.38 -7.07
N GLY A 138 0.20 -4.65 -7.46
CA GLY A 138 1.26 -5.56 -6.98
C GLY A 138 1.23 -5.69 -5.45
N THR A 139 2.38 -5.51 -4.82
CA THR A 139 2.46 -5.33 -3.36
C THR A 139 2.09 -3.88 -3.02
N PRO A 140 1.05 -3.64 -2.19
CA PRO A 140 0.67 -2.31 -1.77
C PRO A 140 1.78 -1.60 -1.01
N GLY A 141 1.95 -0.32 -1.27
CA GLY A 141 3.05 0.45 -0.69
C GLY A 141 2.86 1.96 -0.82
N PRO A 142 3.68 2.74 -0.10
CA PRO A 142 3.56 4.19 -0.08
C PRO A 142 3.90 4.84 -1.42
N VAL A 143 3.18 5.92 -1.72
CA VAL A 143 3.41 6.79 -2.87
C VAL A 143 3.39 8.24 -2.42
N PHE A 144 4.14 9.09 -3.12
CA PHE A 144 4.23 10.49 -2.80
C PHE A 144 3.89 11.35 -4.01
N VAL A 145 3.03 12.34 -3.82
CA VAL A 145 2.68 13.31 -4.86
C VAL A 145 2.91 14.71 -4.31
N GLU A 146 3.80 15.43 -4.96
CA GLU A 146 4.11 16.82 -4.66
C GLU A 146 3.19 17.72 -5.51
N LEU A 147 2.47 18.62 -4.84
CA LEU A 147 1.61 19.62 -5.47
C LEU A 147 2.16 21.02 -5.16
N PRO A 148 2.86 21.66 -6.11
CA PRO A 148 3.39 23.00 -5.89
C PRO A 148 2.33 24.03 -5.49
N LEU A 149 2.72 25.04 -4.69
CA LEU A 149 1.78 26.06 -4.20
C LEU A 149 1.11 26.84 -5.35
N ASP A 150 1.86 27.11 -6.40
CA ASP A 150 1.39 27.78 -7.61
C ASP A 150 0.38 26.94 -8.40
N VAL A 151 0.39 25.62 -8.25
CA VAL A 151 -0.65 24.72 -8.80
C VAL A 151 -1.93 24.76 -7.95
N LEU A 152 -1.82 25.03 -6.64
CA LEU A 152 -2.97 25.03 -5.74
C LEU A 152 -3.66 26.38 -5.59
N TYR A 153 -2.93 27.48 -5.74
CA TYR A 153 -3.51 28.80 -5.58
C TYR A 153 -4.31 29.24 -6.82
N PRO A 154 -5.36 30.05 -6.63
CA PRO A 154 -6.11 30.62 -7.73
C PRO A 154 -5.22 31.46 -8.65
N PHE A 155 -5.56 31.49 -9.95
CA PHE A 155 -4.83 32.23 -10.98
C PHE A 155 -4.45 33.66 -10.57
N HIS A 156 -5.39 34.42 -10.00
CA HIS A 156 -5.18 35.82 -9.64
C HIS A 156 -4.15 36.01 -8.51
N VAL A 157 -4.04 35.06 -7.57
CA VAL A 157 -3.04 35.08 -6.50
C VAL A 157 -1.66 34.83 -7.09
N VAL A 158 -1.52 33.78 -7.90
CA VAL A 158 -0.24 33.42 -8.54
C VAL A 158 0.23 34.53 -9.49
N GLN A 159 -0.70 35.14 -10.23
CA GLN A 159 -0.39 36.27 -11.11
C GLN A 159 0.12 37.49 -10.32
N LYS A 160 -0.50 37.81 -9.19
CA LYS A 160 -0.09 38.94 -8.34
C LYS A 160 1.29 38.73 -7.71
N GLU A 161 1.60 37.50 -7.30
CA GLU A 161 2.91 37.13 -6.74
C GLU A 161 4.01 37.16 -7.81
N LEU A 162 3.74 36.63 -9.01
CA LEU A 162 4.70 36.64 -10.12
C LEU A 162 4.87 38.03 -10.76
N GLY A 163 3.84 38.88 -10.72
CA GLY A 163 3.86 40.24 -11.27
C GLY A 163 4.61 41.28 -10.42
N GLN A 164 5.07 40.92 -9.22
CA GLN A 164 5.78 41.81 -8.30
C GLN A 164 7.31 41.85 -8.50
N ALA A 165 7.85 41.30 -9.59
CA ALA A 165 9.27 41.43 -9.93
C ALA A 165 9.61 42.88 -10.33
N GLY A 166 9.94 43.71 -9.34
CA GLY A 166 10.26 45.13 -9.48
C GLY A 166 11.63 45.41 -10.13
N GLY A 167 11.65 46.39 -11.04
CA GLY A 167 12.87 46.99 -11.62
C GLY A 167 12.63 47.72 -12.96
N SER A 168 13.27 48.88 -13.14
CA SER A 168 13.31 49.64 -14.40
C SER A 168 14.35 49.04 -15.36
N GLY A 169 13.95 48.56 -16.56
CA GLY A 169 14.93 48.20 -17.59
C GLY A 169 14.46 47.36 -18.78
N GLY A 170 14.44 47.97 -19.98
CA GLY A 170 14.78 47.39 -21.29
C GLY A 170 14.26 46.01 -21.75
N LEU A 171 14.92 45.47 -22.79
CA LEU A 171 14.65 44.16 -23.43
C LEU A 171 14.63 42.98 -22.45
N ARG A 172 15.43 43.04 -21.37
CA ARG A 172 15.50 42.01 -20.33
C ARG A 172 14.17 41.87 -19.57
N ARG A 173 13.50 42.97 -19.20
CA ARG A 173 12.18 42.92 -18.57
C ARG A 173 11.13 42.33 -19.50
N ARG A 174 11.13 42.72 -20.78
CA ARG A 174 10.20 42.16 -21.77
C ARG A 174 10.34 40.64 -21.92
N LEU A 175 11.57 40.13 -21.85
CA LEU A 175 11.85 38.70 -21.88
C LEU A 175 11.35 37.98 -20.61
N VAL A 176 11.59 38.54 -19.43
CA VAL A 176 11.11 37.99 -18.15
C VAL A 176 9.58 38.01 -18.09
N ASP A 177 8.94 39.11 -18.50
CA ASP A 177 7.48 39.25 -18.55
C ASP A 177 6.86 38.28 -19.57
N TRP A 178 7.52 38.04 -20.69
CA TRP A 178 7.09 37.03 -21.67
C TRP A 178 7.19 35.61 -21.08
N TYR A 179 8.31 35.29 -20.42
CA TYR A 179 8.52 34.00 -19.77
C TYR A 179 7.47 33.73 -18.68
N LEU A 180 7.24 34.70 -17.78
CA LEU A 180 6.27 34.57 -16.68
C LEU A 180 4.83 34.44 -17.20
N ARG A 181 4.47 35.16 -18.26
CA ARG A 181 3.17 35.00 -18.93
C ARG A 181 3.01 33.62 -19.55
N ASN A 182 4.03 33.14 -20.26
CA ASN A 182 4.02 31.78 -20.82
C ASN A 182 3.97 30.71 -19.72
N TYR A 183 4.67 30.92 -18.60
CA TYR A 183 4.62 30.05 -17.43
C TYR A 183 3.20 29.97 -16.85
N LEU A 184 2.59 31.11 -16.54
CA LEU A 184 1.21 31.20 -16.04
C LEU A 184 0.21 30.56 -17.01
N HIS A 185 0.34 30.83 -18.30
CA HIS A 185 -0.50 30.24 -19.32
C HIS A 185 -0.39 28.72 -19.31
N ASN A 186 0.83 28.17 -19.27
CA ASN A 186 1.05 26.72 -19.24
C ASN A 186 0.60 26.07 -17.91
N LEU A 187 0.74 26.77 -16.79
CA LEU A 187 0.34 26.31 -15.46
C LEU A 187 -1.18 26.07 -15.39
N PHE A 188 -1.97 26.98 -15.96
CA PHE A 188 -3.45 26.93 -15.96
C PHE A 188 -4.07 26.44 -17.28
N ALA A 189 -3.27 26.10 -18.29
CA ALA A 189 -3.76 25.56 -19.56
C ALA A 189 -4.57 24.28 -19.33
N GLY A 190 -5.84 24.29 -19.75
CA GLY A 190 -6.75 23.16 -19.59
C GLY A 190 -7.10 22.83 -18.13
N ALA A 191 -6.92 23.77 -17.20
CA ALA A 191 -7.20 23.57 -15.78
C ALA A 191 -8.68 23.22 -15.49
N TRP A 192 -9.59 23.80 -16.27
CA TRP A 192 -11.04 23.70 -16.06
C TRP A 192 -11.74 22.77 -17.05
N GLU A 193 -10.96 22.06 -17.88
CA GLU A 193 -11.52 21.04 -18.75
C GLU A 193 -12.03 19.86 -17.91
N PRO A 194 -13.25 19.36 -18.15
CA PRO A 194 -13.74 18.17 -17.50
C PRO A 194 -12.80 16.99 -17.75
N ARG A 195 -12.46 16.27 -16.67
CA ARG A 195 -11.60 15.08 -16.74
C ARG A 195 -12.25 13.93 -16.03
N ASP A 196 -11.99 12.74 -16.56
CA ASP A 196 -12.36 11.50 -15.91
C ASP A 196 -11.60 11.33 -14.58
N MET A 197 -12.36 11.19 -13.49
CA MET A 197 -11.86 10.98 -12.13
C MET A 197 -12.00 9.53 -11.66
N THR A 198 -12.43 8.61 -12.53
CA THR A 198 -12.61 7.21 -12.16
C THR A 198 -11.28 6.56 -11.76
N PRO A 199 -11.28 5.66 -10.77
CA PRO A 199 -10.06 4.96 -10.37
C PRO A 199 -9.45 4.18 -11.55
N LEU A 200 -8.13 4.27 -11.72
CA LEU A 200 -7.42 3.46 -12.69
C LEU A 200 -7.40 1.98 -12.25
N PRO A 201 -7.37 1.03 -13.20
CA PRO A 201 -7.40 -0.39 -12.87
C PRO A 201 -6.16 -0.80 -12.08
N VAL A 202 -6.39 -1.47 -10.95
CA VAL A 202 -5.33 -2.00 -10.09
C VAL A 202 -4.84 -3.31 -10.67
N ARG A 203 -3.52 -3.43 -10.90
CA ARG A 203 -2.90 -4.62 -11.46
C ARG A 203 -2.37 -5.50 -10.33
N VAL A 204 -2.99 -6.64 -10.10
CA VAL A 204 -2.51 -7.66 -9.15
C VAL A 204 -2.06 -8.89 -9.95
N PRO A 205 -0.83 -9.39 -9.74
CA PRO A 205 -0.39 -10.62 -10.41
C PRO A 205 -1.19 -11.82 -9.89
N LEU A 206 -1.58 -12.72 -10.79
CA LEU A 206 -2.26 -13.97 -10.46
C LEU A 206 -1.39 -15.15 -10.89
N ALA A 207 -1.50 -16.26 -10.17
CA ALA A 207 -0.89 -17.52 -10.56
C ALA A 207 -1.57 -18.05 -11.84
N THR A 208 -0.83 -18.75 -12.69
CA THR A 208 -1.41 -19.40 -13.87
C THR A 208 -2.07 -20.73 -13.50
N ALA A 209 -2.98 -21.22 -14.34
CA ALA A 209 -3.68 -22.48 -14.09
C ALA A 209 -2.70 -23.66 -14.02
N GLU A 210 -1.65 -23.65 -14.85
CA GLU A 210 -0.60 -24.67 -14.87
C GLU A 210 0.20 -24.69 -13.56
N GLN A 211 0.53 -23.52 -13.02
CA GLN A 211 1.22 -23.40 -11.73
C GLN A 211 0.35 -23.90 -10.57
N VAL A 212 -0.95 -23.62 -10.61
CA VAL A 212 -1.90 -24.13 -9.60
C VAL A 212 -1.99 -25.65 -9.70
N GLN A 213 -2.06 -26.19 -10.92
CA GLN A 213 -2.13 -27.62 -11.15
C GLN A 213 -0.86 -28.35 -10.69
N GLU A 214 0.32 -27.81 -10.98
CA GLU A 214 1.59 -28.38 -10.53
C GLU A 214 1.68 -28.43 -9.00
N VAL A 215 1.21 -27.38 -8.31
CA VAL A 215 1.16 -27.39 -6.84
C VAL A 215 0.09 -28.36 -6.32
N ALA A 216 -1.05 -28.48 -6.99
CA ALA A 216 -2.07 -29.47 -6.63
C ALA A 216 -1.50 -30.89 -6.65
N GLU A 217 -0.73 -31.24 -7.68
CA GLU A 217 -0.05 -32.55 -7.76
C GLU A 217 0.97 -32.75 -6.63
N LEU A 218 1.74 -31.72 -6.28
CA LEU A 218 2.66 -31.77 -5.14
C LEU A 218 1.91 -32.01 -3.82
N VAL A 219 0.79 -31.31 -3.61
CA VAL A 219 -0.04 -31.48 -2.41
C VAL A 219 -0.63 -32.87 -2.34
N SER A 220 -1.16 -33.41 -3.46
CA SER A 220 -1.73 -34.76 -3.49
C SER A 220 -0.74 -35.87 -3.16
N ARG A 221 0.56 -35.65 -3.39
CA ARG A 221 1.63 -36.63 -3.11
C ARG A 221 2.31 -36.42 -1.75
N ALA A 222 2.07 -35.29 -1.08
CA ALA A 222 2.73 -34.95 0.17
C ALA A 222 2.14 -35.74 1.35
N ALA A 223 3.00 -36.33 2.16
CA ALA A 223 2.60 -36.99 3.41
C ALA A 223 2.52 -36.00 4.58
N LYS A 224 3.32 -34.93 4.55
CA LYS A 224 3.41 -33.91 5.61
C LYS A 224 3.34 -32.48 5.05
N PRO A 225 2.26 -32.12 4.34
CA PRO A 225 2.10 -30.78 3.79
C PRO A 225 1.84 -29.75 4.88
N LEU A 226 2.32 -28.53 4.67
CA LEU A 226 2.18 -27.42 5.61
C LEU A 226 2.03 -26.09 4.86
N VAL A 227 1.11 -25.24 5.31
CA VAL A 227 0.95 -23.87 4.80
C VAL A 227 1.44 -22.86 5.84
N LEU A 228 2.24 -21.91 5.41
CA LEU A 228 2.63 -20.75 6.21
C LEU A 228 2.07 -19.49 5.56
N LEU A 229 1.06 -18.91 6.20
CA LEU A 229 0.42 -17.68 5.73
C LEU A 229 1.13 -16.46 6.29
N GLY A 230 1.58 -15.59 5.39
CA GLY A 230 2.09 -14.27 5.73
C GLY A 230 1.04 -13.18 5.56
N SER A 231 1.43 -11.93 5.81
CA SER A 231 0.48 -10.81 5.81
C SER A 231 -0.06 -10.50 4.42
N GLN A 232 0.66 -10.87 3.34
CA GLN A 232 0.16 -10.63 1.99
C GLN A 232 -1.06 -11.47 1.63
N ALA A 233 -1.32 -12.56 2.36
CA ALA A 233 -2.52 -13.35 2.15
C ALA A 233 -3.80 -12.59 2.55
N THR A 234 -3.71 -11.51 3.35
CA THR A 234 -4.88 -10.71 3.74
C THR A 234 -5.09 -9.48 2.85
N LEU A 235 -4.42 -9.42 1.70
CA LEU A 235 -4.49 -8.28 0.79
C LEU A 235 -5.56 -8.50 -0.29
N PRO A 236 -6.21 -7.43 -0.81
CA PRO A 236 -7.17 -7.53 -1.91
C PRO A 236 -6.47 -8.01 -3.20
N PRO A 237 -7.12 -8.80 -4.06
CA PRO A 237 -8.56 -8.72 -4.34
C PRO A 237 -9.43 -9.71 -3.57
N THR A 238 -8.87 -10.81 -3.08
CA THR A 238 -9.67 -11.87 -2.45
C THR A 238 -10.09 -11.48 -1.03
N PRO A 239 -11.38 -11.58 -0.69
CA PRO A 239 -11.85 -11.42 0.68
C PRO A 239 -11.24 -12.44 1.63
N VAL A 240 -11.12 -12.05 2.90
CA VAL A 240 -10.49 -12.87 3.94
C VAL A 240 -11.35 -14.10 4.27
N GLU A 241 -12.66 -13.97 4.12
CA GLU A 241 -13.68 -14.99 4.32
C GLU A 241 -13.55 -16.10 3.27
N GLU A 242 -13.33 -15.73 2.00
CA GLU A 242 -13.08 -16.70 0.92
C GLU A 242 -11.78 -17.46 1.12
N LEU A 243 -10.71 -16.77 1.55
CA LEU A 243 -9.45 -17.40 1.89
C LEU A 243 -9.63 -18.40 3.04
N ARG A 244 -10.37 -18.03 4.09
CA ARG A 244 -10.66 -18.91 5.22
C ARG A 244 -11.39 -20.17 4.76
N ALA A 245 -12.46 -20.01 3.96
CA ALA A 245 -13.22 -21.14 3.43
C ALA A 245 -12.34 -22.06 2.56
N ALA A 246 -11.43 -21.50 1.76
CA ALA A 246 -10.49 -22.28 0.97
C ALA A 246 -9.50 -23.08 1.83
N LEU A 247 -8.99 -22.50 2.92
CA LEU A 247 -8.12 -23.20 3.86
C LEU A 247 -8.86 -24.35 4.57
N GLU A 248 -10.09 -24.10 5.00
CA GLU A 248 -10.96 -25.11 5.62
C GLU A 248 -11.28 -26.26 4.66
N ALA A 249 -11.55 -25.95 3.38
CA ALA A 249 -11.78 -26.94 2.34
C ALA A 249 -10.52 -27.76 1.99
N LEU A 250 -9.33 -27.14 2.00
CA LEU A 250 -8.05 -27.83 1.76
C LEU A 250 -7.65 -28.76 2.91
N GLY A 251 -8.07 -28.44 4.14
CA GLY A 251 -7.74 -29.23 5.33
C GLY A 251 -6.25 -29.28 5.66
N LEU A 252 -5.44 -28.37 5.12
CA LEU A 252 -3.99 -28.34 5.34
C LEU A 252 -3.66 -27.67 6.68
N PRO A 253 -2.68 -28.20 7.45
CA PRO A 253 -2.18 -27.52 8.64
C PRO A 253 -1.57 -26.16 8.29
N CYS A 254 -1.87 -25.15 9.10
CA CYS A 254 -1.54 -23.76 8.84
C CYS A 254 -0.83 -23.09 10.01
N PHE A 255 0.26 -22.37 9.71
CA PHE A 255 0.84 -21.36 10.60
C PHE A 255 0.47 -19.96 10.13
N LEU A 256 -0.07 -19.15 11.04
CA LEU A 256 -0.48 -17.78 10.75
C LEU A 256 0.57 -16.77 11.23
N GLY A 257 1.15 -16.03 10.28
CA GLY A 257 2.14 -14.99 10.52
C GLY A 257 1.61 -13.59 10.27
N GLY A 258 2.24 -12.59 10.89
CA GLY A 258 1.97 -11.18 10.61
C GLY A 258 0.50 -10.80 10.79
N MET A 259 -0.11 -10.24 9.74
CA MET A 259 -1.53 -9.86 9.74
C MET A 259 -2.50 -11.01 9.48
N ALA A 260 -2.03 -12.18 9.07
CA ALA A 260 -2.88 -13.37 8.93
C ALA A 260 -3.25 -13.99 10.29
N ARG A 261 -2.65 -13.54 11.40
CA ARG A 261 -3.00 -14.03 12.74
C ARG A 261 -4.45 -13.69 13.09
N GLY A 262 -5.18 -14.70 13.55
CA GLY A 262 -6.61 -14.59 13.84
C GLY A 262 -7.52 -14.92 12.66
N LEU A 263 -6.96 -15.17 11.47
CA LEU A 263 -7.71 -15.60 10.27
C LEU A 263 -8.52 -16.87 10.54
N LEU A 264 -7.84 -17.88 11.08
CA LEU A 264 -8.46 -19.11 11.55
C LEU A 264 -8.72 -18.92 13.04
N GLY A 265 -10.00 -18.92 13.43
CA GLY A 265 -10.44 -18.68 14.80
C GLY A 265 -9.74 -19.61 15.81
N PRO A 266 -9.84 -19.32 17.11
CA PRO A 266 -9.04 -19.99 18.14
C PRO A 266 -9.29 -21.51 18.23
N ALA A 267 -10.48 -21.98 17.83
CA ALA A 267 -10.86 -23.38 17.84
C ALA A 267 -10.57 -24.14 16.52
N SER A 268 -9.92 -23.50 15.54
CA SER A 268 -9.63 -24.17 14.27
C SER A 268 -8.62 -25.29 14.46
N ALA A 269 -9.02 -26.51 14.10
CA ALA A 269 -8.15 -27.69 14.11
C ALA A 269 -6.94 -27.54 13.18
N LEU A 270 -7.04 -26.72 12.13
CA LEU A 270 -5.98 -26.53 11.14
C LEU A 270 -4.88 -25.59 11.61
N HIS A 271 -5.18 -24.70 12.57
CA HIS A 271 -4.24 -23.68 13.01
C HIS A 271 -3.33 -24.21 14.12
N VAL A 272 -2.03 -24.25 13.82
CA VAL A 272 -0.98 -24.62 14.77
C VAL A 272 -0.25 -23.34 15.21
N ARG A 273 -0.04 -23.16 16.52
CA ARG A 273 0.49 -21.90 17.08
C ARG A 273 1.96 -21.99 17.44
N GLN A 274 2.31 -23.07 18.13
CA GLN A 274 3.63 -23.38 18.65
C GLN A 274 4.37 -24.34 17.73
N ASN A 275 5.60 -24.65 18.12
CA ASN A 275 6.41 -25.69 17.50
C ASN A 275 6.68 -25.52 15.98
N ARG A 276 6.49 -24.31 15.46
CA ARG A 276 6.66 -23.97 14.03
C ARG A 276 8.00 -24.42 13.46
N ARG A 277 9.10 -24.27 14.21
CA ARG A 277 10.44 -24.66 13.75
C ARG A 277 10.53 -26.16 13.45
N ASP A 278 10.03 -26.99 14.35
CA ASP A 278 10.11 -28.45 14.22
C ASP A 278 9.10 -28.96 13.18
N ALA A 279 7.93 -28.33 13.10
CA ALA A 279 6.96 -28.59 12.03
C ALA A 279 7.55 -28.30 10.64
N LEU A 280 8.21 -27.15 10.45
CA LEU A 280 8.87 -26.79 9.18
C LEU A 280 10.03 -27.74 8.82
N ARG A 281 10.72 -28.30 9.81
CA ARG A 281 11.80 -29.27 9.59
C ARG A 281 11.26 -30.66 9.23
N ALA A 282 10.10 -31.03 9.78
CA ALA A 282 9.48 -32.34 9.57
C ALA A 282 8.59 -32.41 8.32
N ALA A 283 8.11 -31.27 7.82
CA ALA A 283 7.30 -31.18 6.61
C ALA A 283 8.08 -31.63 5.36
N ASP A 284 7.39 -32.29 4.44
CA ASP A 284 7.91 -32.66 3.11
C ASP A 284 7.45 -31.70 2.01
N LEU A 285 6.37 -30.95 2.24
CA LEU A 285 5.90 -29.85 1.39
C LEU A 285 5.57 -28.63 2.25
N VAL A 286 6.14 -27.48 1.92
CA VAL A 286 5.85 -26.19 2.58
C VAL A 286 5.38 -25.17 1.55
N ILE A 287 4.16 -24.67 1.72
CA ILE A 287 3.61 -23.57 0.92
C ILE A 287 3.78 -22.27 1.70
N LEU A 288 4.69 -21.42 1.24
CA LEU A 288 4.88 -20.06 1.75
C LEU A 288 3.92 -19.12 1.03
N ALA A 289 2.73 -18.93 1.60
CA ALA A 289 1.66 -18.13 1.00
C ALA A 289 1.73 -16.69 1.54
N GLY A 290 2.31 -15.79 0.74
CA GLY A 290 2.45 -14.37 1.12
C GLY A 290 3.42 -14.14 2.27
N ALA A 291 4.30 -15.11 2.55
CA ALA A 291 5.32 -15.06 3.57
C ALA A 291 6.71 -14.94 2.93
N VAL A 292 7.58 -14.15 3.57
CA VAL A 292 8.96 -13.93 3.12
C VAL A 292 9.90 -14.61 4.11
N CYS A 293 10.93 -15.29 3.59
CA CYS A 293 11.99 -15.90 4.39
C CYS A 293 12.94 -14.84 4.96
N ASP A 294 12.43 -13.95 5.82
CA ASP A 294 13.20 -12.94 6.54
C ASP A 294 13.60 -13.43 7.95
N PHE A 295 14.06 -12.51 8.81
CA PHE A 295 14.46 -12.82 10.19
C PHE A 295 13.36 -13.53 11.01
N ARG A 296 12.07 -13.29 10.70
CA ARG A 296 10.92 -13.92 11.38
C ARG A 296 10.81 -15.41 11.08
N LEU A 297 11.39 -15.85 9.96
CA LEU A 297 11.53 -17.25 9.57
C LEU A 297 12.98 -17.73 9.62
N ALA A 298 13.83 -17.04 10.40
CA ALA A 298 15.26 -17.30 10.52
C ALA A 298 15.95 -17.44 9.15
N TYR A 299 15.58 -16.58 8.19
CA TYR A 299 16.13 -16.58 6.81
C TYR A 299 15.93 -17.90 6.06
N GLY A 300 14.91 -18.68 6.42
CA GLY A 300 14.63 -19.99 5.83
C GLY A 300 15.45 -21.14 6.43
N ARG A 301 16.29 -20.90 7.45
CA ARG A 301 17.11 -21.95 8.12
C ARG A 301 16.30 -23.06 8.80
N ALA A 302 15.02 -22.79 9.08
CA ALA A 302 14.11 -23.78 9.66
C ALA A 302 13.50 -24.73 8.62
N LEU A 303 13.58 -24.39 7.32
CA LEU A 303 13.08 -25.23 6.25
C LEU A 303 14.02 -26.41 6.05
N SER A 304 13.46 -27.60 5.89
CA SER A 304 14.23 -28.79 5.56
C SER A 304 14.78 -28.70 4.14
N ARG A 305 16.02 -29.16 3.92
CA ARG A 305 16.57 -29.29 2.55
C ARG A 305 15.85 -30.36 1.72
N ARG A 306 15.13 -31.27 2.38
CA ARG A 306 14.36 -32.34 1.73
C ARG A 306 12.94 -31.89 1.37
N SER A 307 12.45 -30.79 1.94
CA SER A 307 11.08 -30.36 1.67
C SER A 307 10.97 -29.66 0.32
N ALA A 308 9.93 -29.98 -0.43
CA ALA A 308 9.51 -29.16 -1.56
C ALA A 308 8.96 -27.84 -1.02
N VAL A 309 9.55 -26.72 -1.41
CA VAL A 309 9.07 -25.40 -0.98
C VAL A 309 8.40 -24.69 -2.16
N VAL A 310 7.14 -24.30 -1.98
CA VAL A 310 6.38 -23.49 -2.94
C VAL A 310 6.26 -22.09 -2.37
N ALA A 311 6.88 -21.10 -3.02
CA ALA A 311 6.79 -19.70 -2.63
C ALA A 311 5.76 -18.97 -3.51
N VAL A 312 4.78 -18.34 -2.88
CA VAL A 312 3.74 -17.55 -3.57
C VAL A 312 3.74 -16.14 -3.01
N ASN A 313 4.04 -15.16 -3.86
CA ASN A 313 4.18 -13.77 -3.44
C ASN A 313 3.93 -12.84 -4.64
N ARG A 314 3.40 -11.64 -4.39
CA ARG A 314 3.11 -10.66 -5.45
C ARG A 314 4.39 -10.05 -6.03
N GLU A 315 5.45 -10.01 -5.26
CA GLU A 315 6.72 -9.40 -5.65
C GLU A 315 7.80 -10.45 -5.98
N ARG A 316 8.43 -10.32 -7.16
CA ARG A 316 9.46 -11.26 -7.63
C ARG A 316 10.69 -11.30 -6.71
N ALA A 317 11.12 -10.15 -6.20
CA ALA A 317 12.29 -10.05 -5.33
C ALA A 317 12.09 -10.81 -4.00
N GLN A 318 10.84 -10.94 -3.55
CA GLN A 318 10.53 -11.61 -2.29
C GLN A 318 10.47 -13.14 -2.43
N LEU A 319 10.11 -13.66 -3.61
CA LEU A 319 9.98 -15.10 -3.87
C LEU A 319 11.26 -15.89 -3.61
N ARG A 320 12.42 -15.29 -3.90
CA ARG A 320 13.74 -15.91 -3.76
C ARG A 320 14.60 -15.23 -2.71
N ARG A 321 14.00 -14.41 -1.84
CA ARG A 321 14.77 -13.67 -0.83
C ARG A 321 15.41 -14.64 0.15
N ASN A 322 16.73 -14.56 0.28
CA ASN A 322 17.56 -15.49 1.07
C ASN A 322 17.47 -16.95 0.62
N ALA A 323 17.05 -17.20 -0.63
CA ALA A 323 17.13 -18.52 -1.23
C ALA A 323 18.60 -18.88 -1.53
N ASP A 324 18.82 -20.15 -1.87
CA ASP A 324 20.08 -20.74 -2.35
C ASP A 324 21.20 -20.88 -1.30
N VAL A 325 21.01 -20.35 -0.09
CA VAL A 325 21.90 -20.60 1.06
C VAL A 325 21.38 -21.76 1.94
N PHE A 326 20.12 -21.63 2.39
CA PHE A 326 19.51 -22.58 3.34
C PHE A 326 18.33 -23.35 2.76
N TRP A 327 17.72 -22.82 1.71
CA TRP A 327 16.53 -23.37 1.07
C TRP A 327 16.47 -22.89 -0.37
N THR A 328 15.84 -23.64 -1.26
CA THR A 328 15.59 -23.23 -2.64
C THR A 328 14.14 -23.56 -2.97
N PRO A 329 13.35 -22.61 -3.49
CA PRO A 329 11.98 -22.90 -3.88
C PRO A 329 11.96 -23.91 -5.03
N ARG A 330 11.18 -24.98 -4.87
CA ARG A 330 10.83 -25.87 -5.98
C ARG A 330 10.00 -25.12 -7.02
N LEU A 331 9.07 -24.30 -6.54
CA LEU A 331 8.25 -23.40 -7.36
C LEU A 331 8.20 -22.01 -6.76
N ALA A 332 8.38 -21.00 -7.60
CA ALA A 332 8.32 -19.59 -7.24
C ALA A 332 7.24 -18.92 -8.11
N ILE A 333 6.07 -18.69 -7.52
CA ILE A 333 4.85 -18.24 -8.22
C ILE A 333 4.64 -16.76 -7.92
N ARG A 334 4.74 -15.92 -8.96
CA ARG A 334 4.39 -14.50 -8.85
C ARG A 334 2.87 -14.35 -8.94
N GLY A 335 2.20 -14.37 -7.80
CA GLY A 335 0.74 -14.28 -7.73
C GLY A 335 0.26 -13.82 -6.35
N ASP A 336 -0.99 -13.37 -6.32
CA ASP A 336 -1.71 -13.15 -5.07
C ASP A 336 -1.90 -14.48 -4.32
N ALA A 337 -1.47 -14.50 -3.06
CA ALA A 337 -1.47 -15.70 -2.23
C ALA A 337 -2.89 -16.19 -1.91
N ALA A 338 -3.83 -15.27 -1.68
CA ALA A 338 -5.21 -15.62 -1.36
C ALA A 338 -5.93 -16.21 -2.58
N SER A 339 -5.87 -15.51 -3.72
CA SER A 339 -6.40 -15.98 -5.00
C SER A 339 -5.84 -17.35 -5.38
N PHE A 340 -4.53 -17.55 -5.16
CA PHE A 340 -3.86 -18.83 -5.41
C PHE A 340 -4.43 -19.96 -4.53
N LEU A 341 -4.57 -19.74 -3.22
CA LEU A 341 -5.10 -20.76 -2.30
C LEU A 341 -6.57 -21.10 -2.61
N VAL A 342 -7.37 -20.11 -3.00
CA VAL A 342 -8.76 -20.34 -3.46
C VAL A 342 -8.79 -21.21 -4.72
N GLN A 343 -7.91 -20.94 -5.69
CA GLN A 343 -7.82 -21.77 -6.90
C GLN A 343 -7.32 -23.17 -6.59
N LEU A 344 -6.30 -23.31 -5.74
CA LEU A 344 -5.77 -24.59 -5.29
C LEU A 344 -6.84 -25.44 -4.59
N ALA A 345 -7.64 -24.83 -3.72
CA ALA A 345 -8.77 -25.51 -3.06
C ALA A 345 -9.82 -26.02 -4.07
N ARG A 346 -10.06 -25.25 -5.14
CA ARG A 346 -10.98 -25.66 -6.22
C ARG A 346 -10.43 -26.81 -7.07
N SER A 347 -9.12 -26.87 -7.28
CA SER A 347 -8.47 -27.97 -8.00
C SER A 347 -8.40 -29.26 -7.18
N LEU A 348 -8.29 -29.16 -5.85
CA LEU A 348 -8.17 -30.29 -4.92
C LEU A 348 -9.51 -30.70 -4.28
N ARG A 349 -10.61 -30.66 -5.03
CA ARG A 349 -11.93 -31.08 -4.51
C ARG A 349 -11.89 -32.54 -4.06
N GLY A 350 -12.24 -32.79 -2.80
CA GLY A 350 -12.26 -34.13 -2.21
C GLY A 350 -10.91 -34.60 -1.65
N TYR A 351 -9.85 -33.78 -1.75
CA TYR A 351 -8.60 -34.05 -1.06
C TYR A 351 -8.79 -34.00 0.46
N SER A 352 -8.11 -34.90 1.17
CA SER A 352 -8.05 -34.88 2.63
C SER A 352 -6.60 -35.01 3.07
N CYS A 353 -6.14 -34.07 3.90
CA CYS A 353 -4.80 -34.12 4.47
C CYS A 353 -4.65 -35.37 5.35
N PRO A 354 -3.46 -36.03 5.36
CA PRO A 354 -3.19 -37.12 6.27
C PRO A 354 -3.51 -36.75 7.73
N ARG A 355 -4.47 -37.46 8.33
CA ARG A 355 -4.98 -37.17 9.68
C ARG A 355 -3.91 -37.31 10.75
N GLU A 356 -3.02 -38.29 10.59
CA GLU A 356 -1.90 -38.53 11.49
C GLU A 356 -0.95 -37.34 11.56
N TRP A 357 -0.70 -36.68 10.41
CA TRP A 357 0.16 -35.51 10.36
C TRP A 357 -0.45 -34.33 11.11
N LEU A 358 -1.74 -34.05 10.87
CA LEU A 358 -2.44 -32.99 11.58
C LEU A 358 -2.49 -33.26 13.08
N ALA A 359 -2.82 -34.48 13.49
CA ALA A 359 -2.86 -34.89 14.89
C ALA A 359 -1.49 -34.75 15.58
N ALA A 360 -0.40 -35.16 14.89
CA ALA A 360 0.96 -35.02 15.41
C ALA A 360 1.36 -33.56 15.63
N LEU A 361 0.96 -32.66 14.72
CA LEU A 361 1.21 -31.23 14.88
C LEU A 361 0.41 -30.62 16.04
N GLN A 362 -0.88 -30.98 16.18
CA GLN A 362 -1.74 -30.55 17.28
C GLN A 362 -1.22 -31.04 18.63
N GLU A 363 -0.75 -32.29 18.71
CA GLU A 363 -0.18 -32.82 19.93
C GLU A 363 1.12 -32.09 20.32
N GLY A 364 1.98 -31.81 19.33
CA GLY A 364 3.16 -30.97 19.53
C GLY A 364 2.82 -29.57 20.04
N ASP A 365 1.73 -28.98 19.54
CA ASP A 365 1.20 -27.68 19.97
C ASP A 365 0.74 -27.72 21.44
N ARG A 366 -0.13 -28.69 21.77
CA ARG A 366 -0.66 -28.89 23.13
C ARG A 366 0.44 -29.12 24.16
N ARG A 367 1.43 -29.95 23.83
CA ARG A 367 2.57 -30.24 24.72
C ARG A 367 3.40 -28.98 24.98
N LYS A 368 3.63 -28.15 23.95
CA LYS A 368 4.35 -26.87 24.09
C LYS A 368 3.56 -25.86 24.90
N ASP A 369 2.25 -25.76 24.66
CA ASP A 369 1.37 -24.88 25.43
C ASP A 369 1.29 -25.30 26.90
N ALA A 370 1.25 -26.60 27.20
CA ALA A 370 1.27 -27.11 28.56
C ALA A 370 2.60 -26.83 29.28
N ALA A 371 3.74 -26.89 28.58
CA ALA A 371 5.05 -26.59 29.15
C ALA A 371 5.30 -25.08 29.38
N ASN A 372 4.51 -24.21 28.73
CA ASN A 372 4.61 -22.76 28.85
C ASN A 372 3.63 -22.17 29.88
N ARG A 373 2.69 -22.98 30.39
CA ARG A 373 1.79 -22.64 31.49
C ARG A 373 2.42 -23.09 32.79
#